data_AF-A0A354XYL5-F1
#
_entry.id   AF-A0A354XYL5-F1
#
_cell.length_a   1.000
_cell.length_b   1.000
_cell.length_c   1.000
_cell.angle_alpha   90.00
_cell.angle_beta   90.00
_cell.angle_gamma   90.00
#
_symmetry.space_group_name_H-M   'P 1'
#
loop_
_entity.id
_entity.type
_entity.pdbx_description
1 polymer ?
#
loop_
_entity_poly.entity_id
_entity_poly.type
_entity_poly.pdbx_seq_one_letter_code
_entity_poly.pdbx_strand_id
1 'polypeptide(L)' 'FLNIAGGLRVNDPGMDLAVIPSVLSSSLDMAVDRDTCLTGEVGLSGEIRPVNRIEQRITEA' A
#
# COMPACT_ATOMS: atom_id res chain seq x y z
N PHE A 1 2.19 11.42 -10.71
CA PHE A 1 1.70 12.09 -9.49
C PHE A 1 1.06 11.06 -8.58
N LEU A 2 1.19 11.19 -7.27
CA LEU A 2 0.58 10.29 -6.30
C LEU A 2 -0.54 11.05 -5.56
N ASN A 3 -1.70 10.41 -5.40
CA ASN A 3 -2.79 10.95 -4.58
C ASN A 3 -3.41 9.82 -3.74
N ILE A 4 -4.14 10.21 -2.70
CA ILE A 4 -5.02 9.31 -1.95
C ILE A 4 -6.45 9.68 -2.35
N ALA A 5 -7.19 8.70 -2.89
CA ALA A 5 -8.57 8.89 -3.30
C ALA A 5 -9.47 9.28 -2.10
N GLY A 6 -10.53 10.04 -2.37
CA GLY A 6 -11.46 10.50 -1.33
C GLY A 6 -10.94 11.65 -0.45
N GLY A 7 -9.76 12.20 -0.73
CA GLY A 7 -9.20 13.32 0.03
C GLY A 7 -8.74 12.95 1.44
N LEU A 8 -8.56 11.66 1.70
CA LEU A 8 -8.10 11.15 2.99
C LEU A 8 -6.65 11.57 3.25
N ARG A 9 -6.36 11.90 4.51
CA ARG A 9 -5.00 12.08 5.00
C ARG A 9 -4.71 10.98 5.99
N VAL A 10 -3.78 10.11 5.63
CA VAL A 10 -3.40 8.96 6.43
C VAL A 10 -1.89 9.02 6.65
N ASN A 11 -1.48 8.84 7.90
CA ASN A 11 -0.08 8.74 8.28
C ASN A 11 0.12 7.41 9.00
N ASP A 12 0.36 6.37 8.21
CA ASP A 12 0.44 4.98 8.65
C ASP A 12 1.55 4.28 7.87
N PRO A 13 2.60 3.74 8.54
CA PRO A 13 3.65 2.98 7.86
C PRO A 13 3.12 1.83 7.01
N GLY A 14 1.94 1.28 7.33
CA GLY A 14 1.32 0.24 6.53
C GLY A 14 0.94 0.65 5.10
N MET A 15 1.01 1.94 4.76
CA MET A 15 0.75 2.42 3.40
C MET A 15 1.95 2.32 2.46
N ASP A 16 3.18 2.17 2.97
CA ASP A 16 4.38 2.21 2.13
C ASP A 16 4.29 1.17 1.01
N LEU A 17 3.87 -0.05 1.36
CA LEU A 17 3.71 -1.14 0.39
C LEU A 17 2.61 -0.87 -0.63
N ALA A 18 1.58 -0.08 -0.34
CA ALA A 18 0.52 0.24 -1.31
C ALA A 18 0.98 1.31 -2.32
N VAL A 19 1.87 2.22 -1.90
CA VAL A 19 2.42 3.28 -2.76
C VAL A 19 3.30 2.70 -3.87
N ILE A 20 4.13 1.71 -3.56
CA ILE A 20 5.07 1.10 -4.51
C ILE A 20 4.37 0.54 -5.77
N PRO A 21 3.42 -0.42 -5.68
CA PRO A 21 2.72 -0.95 -6.82
C PRO A 21 1.82 0.09 -7.48
N SER A 22 1.33 1.11 -6.77
CA SER A 22 0.62 2.25 -7.40
C SER A 22 1.52 3.02 -8.37
N VAL A 23 2.77 3.29 -7.96
CA VAL A 23 3.78 3.95 -8.81
C VAL A 23 4.23 3.03 -9.94
N LEU A 24 4.51 1.75 -9.65
CA LEU A 24 4.93 0.78 -10.66
C LEU A 24 3.85 0.53 -11.70
N SER A 25 2.59 0.35 -11.26
CA SER A 25 1.43 0.18 -12.14
C SER A 25 1.30 1.36 -13.11
N SER A 26 1.41 2.59 -12.59
CA SER A 26 1.39 3.80 -13.42
C SER A 26 2.58 3.92 -14.36
N SER A 27 3.75 3.40 -14.00
CA SER A 27 4.99 3.50 -14.81
C SER A 27 5.05 2.42 -15.90
N LEU A 28 4.57 1.23 -15.58
CA LEU A 28 4.63 0.04 -16.44
C LEU A 28 3.35 -0.18 -17.26
N ASP A 29 2.31 0.63 -17.05
CA ASP A 29 0.98 0.49 -17.67
C ASP A 29 0.37 -0.91 -17.43
N MET A 30 0.58 -1.43 -16.22
CA MET A 30 0.10 -2.74 -15.78
C MET A 30 -0.85 -2.57 -14.61
N ALA A 31 -2.11 -2.96 -14.75
CA ALA A 31 -3.09 -2.86 -13.68
C ALA A 31 -2.81 -3.86 -12.56
N VAL A 32 -2.97 -3.41 -11.31
CA VAL A 32 -3.08 -4.29 -10.14
C VAL A 32 -4.48 -4.89 -10.12
N ASP A 33 -4.61 -6.15 -9.70
CA ASP A 33 -5.90 -6.81 -9.56
C ASP A 33 -6.81 -6.04 -8.59
N ARG A 34 -8.10 -5.95 -8.92
CA ARG A 34 -9.09 -5.16 -8.16
C ARG A 34 -9.38 -5.75 -6.79
N ASP A 35 -9.21 -7.07 -6.64
CA ASP A 35 -9.47 -7.78 -5.38
C ASP A 35 -8.20 -7.92 -4.51
N THR A 36 -7.17 -7.10 -4.78
CA THR A 36 -5.91 -7.10 -4.02
C THR A 36 -5.81 -5.90 -3.09
N CYS A 37 -5.63 -6.17 -1.79
CA CYS A 37 -5.24 -5.18 -0.79
C CYS A 37 -3.78 -5.34 -0.37
N LEU A 38 -3.09 -4.22 -0.16
CA LEU A 38 -1.66 -4.18 0.15
C LEU A 38 -1.45 -3.38 1.43
N THR A 39 -0.74 -3.96 2.40
CA THR A 39 -0.36 -3.28 3.64
C THR A 39 1.02 -3.76 4.09
N GLY A 40 1.88 -2.83 4.49
CA GLY A 40 3.24 -3.14 4.92
C GLY A 40 4.10 -1.89 5.01
N GLU A 41 4.97 -1.84 6.00
CA GLU A 41 6.04 -0.83 6.09
C GLU A 41 7.21 -1.32 5.22
N VAL A 42 7.82 -0.40 4.46
CA VAL A 42 8.93 -0.77 3.56
C VAL A 42 10.20 -0.05 3.98
N GLY A 43 11.18 -0.85 4.37
CA GLY A 43 12.50 -0.32 4.71
C GLY A 43 13.29 0.09 3.47
N LEU A 44 14.31 0.91 3.67
CA LEU A 44 15.14 1.42 2.57
C LEU A 44 15.94 0.32 1.85
N SER A 45 16.15 -0.85 2.48
CA SER A 45 16.74 -2.03 1.84
C SER A 45 15.73 -2.87 1.04
N GLY A 46 14.46 -2.47 1.00
CA GLY A 46 13.39 -3.14 0.27
C GLY A 46 12.72 -4.28 1.04
N GLU A 47 13.05 -4.46 2.33
CA GLU A 47 12.38 -5.41 3.20
C GLU A 47 10.98 -4.94 3.58
N ILE A 48 10.05 -5.89 3.67
CA ILE A 48 8.69 -5.65 4.18
C ILE A 48 8.70 -5.90 5.68
N ARG A 49 8.34 -4.87 6.45
CA ARG A 49 8.31 -4.88 7.91
C ARG A 49 6.86 -5.06 8.42
N PRO A 50 6.68 -5.69 9.59
CA PRO A 50 5.36 -5.91 10.15
C PRO A 50 4.67 -4.60 10.53
N VAL A 51 3.35 -4.56 10.40
CA VAL A 51 2.52 -3.38 10.71
C VAL A 51 1.57 -3.67 11.87
N ASN A 52 1.14 -2.61 12.55
CA ASN A 52 0.19 -2.73 13.65
C ASN A 52 -1.19 -3.21 13.17
N ARG A 53 -1.83 -4.04 14.00
CA ARG A 53 -3.23 -4.52 13.85
C ARG A 53 -3.49 -5.28 12.54
N ILE A 54 -2.59 -6.16 12.14
CA ILE A 54 -2.70 -6.91 10.88
C ILE A 54 -4.01 -7.71 10.77
N GLU A 55 -4.46 -8.38 11.83
CA GLU A 55 -5.72 -9.13 11.85
C GLU A 55 -6.95 -8.25 11.53
N GLN A 56 -6.99 -7.03 12.08
CA GLN A 56 -8.07 -6.09 11.81
C GLN A 56 -8.05 -5.63 10.33
N ARG A 57 -6.85 -5.38 9.78
CA ARG A 57 -6.69 -5.01 8.36
C ARG A 57 -7.11 -6.14 7.43
N ILE A 58 -6.77 -7.39 7.77
CA ILE A 58 -7.19 -8.58 7.00
C ILE A 58 -8.70 -8.74 7.04
N THR A 59 -9.34 -8.47 8.18
CA THR A 59 -10.79 -8.63 8.33
C THR A 59 -11.58 -7.57 7.54
N GLU A 60 -11.03 -6.37 7.38
CA GLU A 60 -11.65 -5.26 6.62
C GLU A 60 -11.39 -5.32 5.11
N ALA A 61 -10.43 -6.15 4.67
CA ALA A 61 -10.06 -6.34 3.26
C ALA A 61 -10.96 -7.36 2.58
#